data_AF-A0A9N9CQE2-F1
#
_entry.id   AF-A0A9N9CQE2-F1
#
_cell.length_a   1.000
_cell.length_b   1.000
_cell.length_c   1.000
_cell.angle_alpha   90.00
_cell.angle_beta   90.00
_cell.angle_gamma   90.00
#
_symmetry.space_group_name_H-M   'P 1'
#
loop_
_entity.id
_entity.type
_entity.pdbx_description
1 polymer ?
#
loop_
_entity_poly.entity_id
_entity_poly.type
_entity_poly.pdbx_seq_one_letter_code
_entity_poly.pdbx_strand_id
1 'polypeptide(L)'
;MEVAGPPWQPTVKHTVGDMKKTLRTDILNLVSLLLNHLDTDIGLAAQLKVFCMQAISSRLTLYSTSMLSDGRFIVMELASCVMPFSFSARKQYKSVLRMMAILHDEFKKQEALLDEINYCVLRAKGTTVRHVLRVPEEKQIKKAMK
;
A
#
# COMPACT_ATOMS: atom_id res chain seq x y z
N MET A 1 6.60 -6.46 7.66
CA MET A 1 7.82 -5.66 7.84
C MET A 1 8.90 -6.34 7.05
N GLU A 2 9.50 -5.64 6.10
CA GLU A 2 10.56 -6.18 5.24
C GLU A 2 11.92 -5.60 5.65
N VAL A 3 12.97 -6.42 5.57
CA VAL A 3 14.35 -6.01 5.88
C VAL A 3 15.17 -6.17 4.61
N ALA A 4 15.76 -5.08 4.13
CA ALA A 4 16.49 -5.07 2.87
C ALA A 4 17.99 -5.40 3.09
N GLY A 5 18.50 -6.34 2.29
CA GLY A 5 19.92 -6.69 2.24
C GLY A 5 20.36 -7.84 3.18
N PRO A 6 21.53 -8.44 2.91
CA PRO A 6 22.10 -9.49 3.76
C PRO A 6 22.42 -8.99 5.18
N PRO A 7 22.43 -9.89 6.18
CA PRO A 7 22.73 -9.54 7.57
C PRO A 7 24.15 -8.94 7.78
N TRP A 8 25.04 -9.05 6.79
CA TRP A 8 26.36 -8.45 6.80
C TRP A 8 26.70 -7.87 5.42
N GLN A 9 27.16 -6.61 5.39
CA GLN A 9 27.55 -5.85 4.18
C GLN A 9 26.49 -5.79 3.06
N PRO A 10 25.32 -5.16 3.32
CA PRO A 10 24.34 -4.96 2.26
C PRO A 10 24.91 -4.06 1.15
N THR A 11 24.93 -4.57 -0.07
CA THR A 11 25.24 -3.74 -1.23
C THR A 11 24.02 -2.93 -1.65
N VAL A 12 24.25 -1.79 -2.29
CA VAL A 12 23.19 -0.96 -2.88
C VAL A 12 22.33 -1.79 -3.83
N LYS A 13 22.94 -2.71 -4.58
CA LYS A 13 22.25 -3.61 -5.51
C LYS A 13 21.25 -4.53 -4.80
N HIS A 14 21.62 -5.11 -3.66
CA HIS A 14 20.69 -5.94 -2.86
C HIS A 14 19.54 -5.12 -2.32
N THR A 15 19.85 -3.97 -1.70
CA THR A 15 18.85 -3.08 -1.10
C THR A 15 17.82 -2.62 -2.13
N VAL A 16 18.26 -2.19 -3.32
CA VAL A 16 17.37 -1.78 -4.42
C VAL A 16 16.57 -2.97 -4.95
N GLY A 17 17.19 -4.15 -5.04
CA GLY A 17 16.51 -5.38 -5.48
C GLY A 17 15.38 -5.77 -4.55
N ASP A 18 15.61 -5.74 -3.24
CA ASP A 18 14.60 -6.08 -2.24
C ASP A 18 13.49 -5.02 -2.20
N MET A 19 13.83 -3.73 -2.27
CA MET A 19 12.82 -2.67 -2.36
C MET A 19 11.91 -2.84 -3.59
N LYS A 20 12.47 -3.19 -4.75
CA LYS A 20 11.67 -3.46 -5.96
C LYS A 20 10.73 -4.65 -5.76
N LYS A 21 11.15 -5.69 -5.05
CA LYS A 21 10.27 -6.84 -4.74
C LYS A 21 9.14 -6.41 -3.80
N THR A 22 9.47 -5.72 -2.71
CA THR A 22 8.48 -5.24 -1.74
C THR A 22 7.44 -4.35 -2.42
N LEU A 23 7.87 -3.35 -3.20
CA LEU A 23 6.94 -2.48 -3.93
C LEU A 23 6.05 -3.26 -4.90
N ARG A 24 6.59 -4.26 -5.60
CA ARG A 24 5.77 -5.12 -6.48
C ARG A 24 4.72 -5.89 -5.68
N THR A 25 5.10 -6.46 -4.54
CA THR A 25 4.17 -7.17 -3.65
C THR A 25 3.08 -6.22 -3.14
N ASP A 26 3.44 -5.01 -2.70
CA ASP A 26 2.47 -4.02 -2.21
C ASP A 26 1.49 -3.58 -3.30
N ILE A 27 1.98 -3.35 -4.52
CA ILE A 27 1.12 -3.05 -5.68
C ILE A 27 0.19 -4.23 -5.97
N LEU A 28 0.69 -5.47 -5.96
CA LEU A 28 -0.14 -6.65 -6.20
C LEU A 28 -1.19 -6.85 -5.10
N ASN A 29 -0.86 -6.57 -3.85
CA ASN A 29 -1.80 -6.59 -2.72
C ASN A 29 -2.89 -5.53 -2.90
N LEU A 30 -2.52 -4.32 -3.31
CA LEU A 30 -3.46 -3.25 -3.59
C LEU A 30 -4.37 -3.59 -4.79
N VAL A 31 -3.79 -4.12 -5.86
CA VAL A 31 -4.56 -4.61 -7.02
C VAL A 31 -5.53 -5.71 -6.59
N SER A 32 -5.09 -6.68 -5.78
CA SER A 32 -5.96 -7.74 -5.27
C SER A 32 -7.12 -7.18 -4.46
N LEU A 33 -6.89 -6.16 -3.64
CA LEU A 33 -7.94 -5.47 -2.90
C LEU A 33 -8.92 -4.78 -3.85
N LEU A 34 -8.41 -4.03 -4.83
CA LEU A 34 -9.22 -3.32 -5.82
C LEU A 34 -10.05 -4.26 -6.71
N LEU A 35 -9.52 -5.45 -7.03
CA LEU A 35 -10.23 -6.48 -7.79
C LEU A 35 -11.45 -7.05 -7.02
N ASN A 36 -11.48 -6.97 -5.69
CA ASN A 36 -12.66 -7.33 -4.90
C ASN A 36 -13.75 -6.25 -4.96
N HIS A 37 -13.44 -5.07 -5.49
CA HIS A 37 -14.28 -3.87 -5.45
C HIS A 37 -14.38 -3.19 -6.83
N LEU A 38 -14.42 -3.97 -7.91
CA LEU A 38 -14.37 -3.50 -9.31
C LEU A 38 -15.43 -2.45 -9.68
N ASP A 39 -16.61 -2.54 -9.08
CA ASP A 39 -17.74 -1.66 -9.40
C ASP A 39 -17.78 -0.42 -8.51
N THR A 40 -16.77 -0.21 -7.66
CA THR A 40 -16.63 0.98 -6.82
C THR A 40 -16.19 2.18 -7.65
N ASP A 41 -16.68 3.36 -7.26
CA ASP A 41 -16.21 4.64 -7.80
C ASP A 41 -14.70 4.84 -7.57
N ILE A 42 -14.02 5.37 -8.58
CA ILE A 42 -12.57 5.58 -8.52
C ILE A 42 -12.16 6.59 -7.45
N GLY A 43 -12.98 7.58 -7.13
CA GLY A 43 -12.69 8.59 -6.11
C GLY A 43 -12.63 8.00 -4.70
N LEU A 44 -13.47 7.01 -4.41
CA LEU A 44 -13.40 6.24 -3.15
C LEU A 44 -12.25 5.24 -3.20
N ALA A 45 -12.14 4.46 -4.28
CA ALA A 45 -11.12 3.43 -4.40
C ALA A 45 -9.68 3.98 -4.40
N ALA A 46 -9.45 5.19 -4.91
CA ALA A 46 -8.14 5.85 -4.90
C ALA A 46 -7.64 6.21 -3.48
N GLN A 47 -8.54 6.22 -2.49
CA GLN A 47 -8.19 6.47 -1.08
C GLN A 47 -7.73 5.18 -0.36
N LEU A 48 -7.89 4.01 -0.99
CA LEU A 48 -7.38 2.76 -0.46
C LEU A 48 -5.85 2.76 -0.45
N LYS A 49 -5.28 2.34 0.67
CA LYS A 49 -3.85 2.29 0.91
C LYS A 49 -3.44 0.92 1.42
N VAL A 50 -2.34 0.40 0.90
CA VAL A 50 -1.57 -0.69 1.51
C VAL A 50 -0.39 -0.08 2.23
N PHE A 51 -0.11 -0.53 3.45
CA PHE A 51 1.00 -0.01 4.25
C PHE A 51 2.12 -1.04 4.38
N CYS A 52 3.35 -0.56 4.35
CA CYS A 52 4.52 -1.39 4.60
C CYS A 52 5.54 -0.65 5.46
N MET A 53 6.19 -1.41 6.34
CA MET A 53 7.35 -0.95 7.09
C MET A 53 8.59 -1.63 6.53
N GLN A 54 9.57 -0.83 6.17
CA GLN A 54 10.82 -1.29 5.59
C GLN A 54 12.01 -0.84 6.42
N ALA A 55 12.86 -1.80 6.78
CA ALA A 55 14.14 -1.53 7.40
C ALA A 55 15.26 -1.55 6.35
N ILE A 56 15.96 -0.44 6.19
CA ILE A 56 17.18 -0.32 5.38
C ILE A 56 18.31 0.16 6.29
N SER A 57 19.32 -0.69 6.48
CA SER A 57 20.42 -0.41 7.41
C SER A 57 19.85 -0.06 8.79
N SER A 58 20.15 1.14 9.30
CA SER A 58 19.64 1.62 10.57
C SER A 58 18.32 2.39 10.49
N ARG A 59 17.68 2.51 9.32
CA ARG A 59 16.45 3.29 9.15
C ARG A 59 15.26 2.37 8.97
N LEU A 60 14.25 2.57 9.80
CA LEU A 60 12.92 2.02 9.62
C LEU A 60 12.02 3.11 9.01
N THR A 61 11.35 2.79 7.92
CA THR A 61 10.45 3.71 7.21
C THR A 61 9.09 3.06 7.06
N LEU A 62 8.05 3.76 7.47
CA LEU A 62 6.65 3.43 7.20
C LEU A 62 6.20 4.22 5.97
N TYR A 63 5.70 3.52 4.97
CA TYR A 63 5.12 4.14 3.78
C TYR A 63 3.76 3.51 3.44
N SER A 64 2.99 4.24 2.64
CA SER A 64 1.75 3.77 2.04
C SER A 64 1.85 3.72 0.52
N THR A 65 1.22 2.73 -0.08
CA THR A 65 1.02 2.58 -1.53
C THR A 65 -0.46 2.76 -1.85
N SER A 66 -0.81 3.64 -2.78
CA SER A 66 -2.18 3.84 -3.26
C SER A 66 -2.23 3.97 -4.78
N MET A 67 -3.45 3.93 -5.33
CA MET A 67 -3.71 4.13 -6.76
C MET A 67 -4.28 5.52 -7.00
N LEU A 68 -3.75 6.22 -8.00
CA LEU A 68 -4.30 7.48 -8.49
C LEU A 68 -5.52 7.22 -9.38
N SER A 69 -6.36 8.23 -9.58
CA SER A 69 -7.57 8.09 -10.39
C SER A 69 -7.33 7.73 -11.86
N ASP A 70 -6.09 7.91 -12.36
CA ASP A 70 -5.65 7.52 -13.70
C ASP A 70 -5.05 6.10 -13.78
N GLY A 71 -5.02 5.37 -12.65
CA GLY A 71 -4.50 4.00 -12.56
C GLY A 71 -3.00 3.90 -12.29
N ARG A 72 -2.28 5.02 -12.17
CA ARG A 72 -0.88 4.98 -11.71
C ARG A 72 -0.81 4.71 -10.22
N PHE A 73 0.26 4.07 -9.78
CA PHE A 73 0.51 3.84 -8.35
C PHE A 73 1.45 4.90 -7.79
N ILE A 74 1.19 5.32 -6.55
CA ILE A 74 2.04 6.25 -5.81
C ILE A 74 2.42 5.64 -4.48
N VAL A 75 3.66 5.90 -4.06
CA VAL A 75 4.21 5.50 -2.76
C VAL A 75 4.53 6.77 -2.00
N MET A 76 4.11 6.84 -0.73
CA MET A 76 4.29 8.01 0.12
C MET A 76 4.86 7.60 1.48
N GLU A 77 5.95 8.22 1.90
CA GLU A 77 6.48 8.06 3.25
C GLU A 77 5.56 8.73 4.27
N LEU A 78 5.19 8.00 5.32
CA LEU A 78 4.35 8.49 6.42
C LEU A 78 5.19 8.87 7.64
N ALA A 79 6.22 8.05 7.94
CA ALA A 79 7.13 8.29 9.05
C ALA A 79 8.42 7.50 8.87
N SER A 80 9.51 7.98 9.48
CA SER A 80 10.77 7.26 9.59
C SER A 80 11.37 7.38 10.99
N CYS A 81 12.07 6.34 11.42
CA CYS A 81 12.87 6.35 12.63
C CYS A 81 14.18 5.56 12.43
N VAL A 82 15.09 5.65 13.41
CA VAL A 82 16.38 4.94 13.37
C VAL A 82 16.34 3.76 14.33
N MET A 83 16.81 2.57 13.93
CA MET A 83 16.91 1.34 14.70
C MET A 83 18.07 0.44 14.18
N PRO A 84 18.89 -0.21 15.04
CA PRO A 84 18.83 -0.17 16.51
C PRO A 84 19.32 1.17 17.07
N PHE A 85 18.82 1.51 18.25
CA PHE A 85 19.26 2.67 19.03
C PHE A 85 19.53 2.23 20.46
N SER A 86 20.40 2.96 21.16
CA SER A 86 20.67 2.70 22.57
C SER A 86 19.41 2.83 23.42
N PHE A 87 19.25 2.00 24.46
CA PHE A 87 18.19 2.14 25.45
C PHE A 87 18.22 3.49 26.19
N SER A 88 19.38 4.15 26.24
CA SER A 88 19.51 5.53 26.76
C SER A 88 18.90 6.60 25.83
N ALA A 89 18.58 6.25 24.59
CA ALA A 89 18.15 7.15 23.54
C ALA A 89 16.62 7.35 23.58
N ARG A 90 16.13 8.02 24.64
CA ARG A 90 14.69 8.28 24.88
C ARG A 90 13.94 8.90 23.70
N LYS A 91 14.59 9.78 22.92
CA LYS A 91 13.97 10.42 21.76
C LYS A 91 13.64 9.41 20.65
N GLN A 92 14.46 8.39 20.47
CA GLN A 92 14.30 7.38 19.44
C GLN A 92 13.13 6.43 19.75
N TYR A 93 12.92 6.07 21.02
CA TYR A 93 11.70 5.36 21.46
C TYR A 93 10.44 6.12 21.06
N LYS A 94 10.41 7.43 21.34
CA LYS A 94 9.27 8.28 21.01
C LYS A 94 8.98 8.28 19.51
N SER A 95 10.01 8.26 18.66
CA SER A 95 9.83 8.18 17.21
C SER A 95 9.24 6.85 16.75
N VAL A 96 9.67 5.72 17.33
CA VAL A 96 9.08 4.39 17.02
C VAL A 96 7.61 4.34 17.45
N LEU A 97 7.31 4.77 18.69
CA LEU A 97 5.94 4.79 19.19
C LEU A 97 5.03 5.71 18.35
N ARG A 98 5.55 6.86 17.91
CA ARG A 98 4.84 7.77 17.01
C ARG A 98 4.56 7.12 15.66
N MET A 99 5.51 6.38 15.08
CA MET A 99 5.29 5.66 13.83
C MET A 99 4.18 4.61 13.98
N MET A 100 4.18 3.84 15.09
CA MET A 100 3.13 2.86 15.35
C MET A 100 1.76 3.50 15.56
N ALA A 101 1.70 4.66 16.23
CA ALA A 101 0.46 5.43 16.36
C ALA A 101 -0.07 5.90 15.00
N ILE A 102 0.79 6.40 14.11
CA ILE A 102 0.41 6.79 12.75
C ILE A 102 -0.15 5.58 11.97
N LEU A 103 0.51 4.43 12.05
CA LEU A 103 0.04 3.21 11.40
C LEU A 103 -1.35 2.79 11.91
N HIS A 104 -1.56 2.82 13.22
CA HIS A 104 -2.84 2.49 13.84
C HIS A 104 -3.96 3.42 13.41
N ASP A 105 -3.70 4.73 13.39
CA ASP A 105 -4.70 5.72 12.96
C ASP A 105 -5.04 5.56 11.47
N GLU A 106 -4.05 5.25 10.62
CA GLU A 106 -4.29 4.97 9.21
C GLU A 106 -5.09 3.67 9.01
N PHE A 107 -4.85 2.61 9.80
CA PHE A 107 -5.67 1.39 9.74
C PHE A 107 -7.13 1.66 10.08
N LYS A 108 -7.42 2.46 11.12
CA LYS A 108 -8.79 2.86 11.44
C LYS A 108 -9.48 3.60 10.29
N LYS A 109 -8.74 4.48 9.59
CA LYS A 109 -9.27 5.18 8.41
C LYS A 109 -9.57 4.22 7.27
N GLN A 110 -8.69 3.24 7.03
CA GLN A 110 -8.92 2.23 5.98
C GLN A 110 -10.08 1.30 6.31
N GLU A 111 -10.27 0.94 7.58
CA GLU A 111 -11.41 0.15 8.04
C GLU A 111 -12.73 0.88 7.76
N ALA A 112 -12.85 2.15 8.19
CA ALA A 112 -14.02 2.97 7.92
C ALA A 112 -14.27 3.17 6.41
N LEU A 113 -13.20 3.35 5.62
CA LEU A 113 -13.31 3.47 4.17
C LEU A 113 -13.78 2.18 3.50
N LEU A 114 -13.31 1.01 3.97
CA LEU A 114 -13.77 -0.29 3.47
C LEU A 114 -15.24 -0.52 3.78
N ASP A 115 -15.69 -0.13 4.97
CA ASP A 115 -17.12 -0.17 5.32
C ASP A 115 -17.96 0.73 4.39
N GLU A 116 -17.47 1.94 4.09
CA GLU A 116 -18.12 2.85 3.15
C GLU A 116 -18.17 2.26 1.74
N ILE A 117 -17.07 1.67 1.25
CA ILE A 117 -17.02 1.01 -0.06
C ILE A 117 -18.05 -0.13 -0.12
N ASN A 118 -18.09 -0.99 0.91
CA ASN A 118 -19.04 -2.09 0.98
C ASN A 118 -20.50 -1.61 0.95
N TYR A 119 -20.80 -0.44 1.53
CA TYR A 119 -22.12 0.17 1.47
C TYR A 119 -22.42 0.80 0.09
N CYS A 120 -21.42 1.45 -0.53
CA CYS A 120 -21.57 2.25 -1.75
C CYS A 120 -21.59 1.44 -3.06
N VAL A 121 -21.10 0.21 -3.08
CA VAL A 121 -21.11 -0.68 -4.27
C VAL A 121 -22.50 -0.80 -4.92
N LEU A 122 -23.57 -0.55 -4.18
CA LEU A 122 -24.95 -0.57 -4.69
C LEU A 122 -25.34 0.63 -5.57
N ARG A 123 -24.49 1.66 -5.74
CA ARG A 123 -24.90 2.95 -6.36
C ARG A 123 -23.85 3.64 -7.25
N ALA A 124 -22.87 2.93 -7.81
CA ALA A 124 -21.81 3.60 -8.59
C ALA A 124 -22.36 4.32 -9.84
N LYS A 125 -22.13 5.64 -9.92
CA LYS A 125 -22.37 6.48 -11.09
C LYS A 125 -21.04 7.11 -11.50
N GLY A 126 -20.40 6.62 -12.57
CA GLY A 126 -19.15 7.21 -13.08
C GLY A 126 -18.08 6.18 -13.45
N THR A 127 -16.82 6.62 -13.43
CA THR A 127 -15.65 5.78 -13.73
C THR A 127 -15.39 4.84 -12.56
N THR A 128 -15.54 3.53 -12.80
CA THR A 128 -15.29 2.51 -11.78
C THR A 128 -13.87 1.99 -11.83
N VAL A 129 -13.44 1.31 -10.75
CA VAL A 129 -12.15 0.60 -10.68
C VAL A 129 -11.92 -0.32 -11.88
N ARG A 130 -12.96 -1.01 -12.35
CA ARG A 130 -12.93 -1.86 -13.56
C ARG A 130 -12.40 -1.13 -14.80
N HIS A 131 -12.86 0.10 -15.02
CA HIS A 131 -12.45 0.91 -16.17
C HIS A 131 -10.97 1.28 -16.10
N VAL A 132 -10.51 1.68 -14.91
CA VAL A 132 -9.12 2.10 -14.68
C VAL A 132 -8.14 0.92 -14.79
N LEU A 133 -8.50 -0.23 -14.21
CA LEU A 133 -7.70 -1.45 -14.28
C LEU A 133 -7.83 -2.18 -15.63
N ARG A 134 -8.69 -1.69 -16.53
CA ARG A 134 -8.96 -2.28 -17.86
C ARG A 134 -9.37 -3.76 -17.78
N VAL A 135 -10.15 -4.12 -16.76
CA VAL A 135 -10.63 -5.49 -16.57
C VAL A 135 -11.81 -5.73 -17.53
N PRO A 136 -11.73 -6.72 -18.44
CA PRO A 136 -12.80 -6.98 -19.41
C PRO A 136 -14.08 -7.45 -18.71
N GLU A 137 -15.23 -7.09 -19.28
CA GLU A 137 -16.51 -7.63 -18.82
C GLU A 137 -16.64 -9.12 -19.19
N GLU A 138 -17.31 -9.90 -18.34
CA GLU A 138 -17.55 -11.33 -18.58
C GLU A 138 -18.17 -11.62 -19.97
N LYS A 139 -18.99 -10.69 -20.48
CA LYS A 139 -19.59 -10.78 -21.81
C LYS A 139 -18.56 -10.69 -22.95
N GLN A 140 -17.47 -9.95 -22.76
CA GLN A 140 -16.39 -9.82 -23.74
C GLN A 140 -15.45 -11.04 -23.71
N ILE A 141 -15.21 -11.61 -22.52
CA ILE A 141 -14.40 -12.84 -22.35
C ILE A 141 -15.06 -14.01 -23.10
N LYS A 142 -16.38 -14.18 -22.96
CA LYS A 142 -17.14 -15.23 -23.67
C LYS A 142 -17.16 -15.05 -25.20
N LYS A 143 -16.97 -13.82 -25.70
CA LYS A 143 -16.95 -13.50 -27.13
C LYS A 143 -15.57 -13.70 -27.77
N ALA A 144 -14.50 -13.62 -26.98
CA ALA A 144 -13.12 -13.89 -27.43
C ALA A 144 -12.75 -15.39 -27.42
N MET A 145 -13.55 -16.22 -26.75
CA MET A 145 -13.39 -17.68 -26.71
C MET A 145 -14.23 -18.44 -27.75
N LYS A 146 -14.95 -17.71 -28.62
CA LYS A 146 -15.63 -18.24 -29.82
C LYS A 146 -14.91 -17.76 -31.06
#